data_AF-A0A2G2LE77-F1
#
_entry.id   AF-A0A2G2LE77-F1
#
_cell.length_a   1.000
_cell.length_b   1.000
_cell.length_c   1.000
_cell.angle_alpha   90.00
_cell.angle_beta   90.00
_cell.angle_gamma   90.00
#
_symmetry.space_group_name_H-M   'P 1'
#
loop_
_entity.id
_entity.type
_entity.pdbx_description
1 polymer ?
#
loop_
_entity_poly.entity_id
_entity_poly.type
_entity_poly.pdbx_seq_one_letter_code
_entity_poly.pdbx_strand_id
1 'polypeptide(L)'
;MSKCECFSKNLEMVKERVESKIPRDASDLNVQWDNSSFFLGGDYSLVNPKINISYRAKKKNGTPAKNLTRDSFSLVADFCCYCGRKLAKSDQEKRL
;
A
#
# COMPACT_ATOMS: atom_id res chain seq x y z
N MET A 1 -19.62 8.21 10.05
CA MET A 1 -18.38 7.71 10.69
C MET A 1 -17.27 8.70 10.36
N SER A 2 -16.45 9.12 11.33
CA SER A 2 -15.36 10.07 11.06
C SER A 2 -14.31 9.45 10.12
N LYS A 3 -13.54 10.28 9.41
CA LYS A 3 -12.42 9.80 8.57
C LYS A 3 -11.25 9.34 9.45
N CYS A 4 -10.47 8.36 8.99
CA CYS A 4 -9.26 7.91 9.68
C CYS A 4 -8.08 8.84 9.37
N GLU A 5 -7.33 9.28 10.40
CA GLU A 5 -6.16 10.17 10.24
C GLU A 5 -4.85 9.55 10.76
N CYS A 6 -4.86 8.29 11.18
CA CYS A 6 -3.71 7.67 11.86
C CYS A 6 -2.46 7.63 10.97
N PHE A 7 -2.60 7.41 9.66
CA PHE A 7 -1.46 7.37 8.76
C PHE A 7 -0.77 8.72 8.65
N SER A 8 -1.53 9.83 8.58
CA SER A 8 -0.98 11.18 8.55
C SER A 8 -0.31 11.54 9.88
N LYS A 9 -0.98 11.26 11.01
CA LYS A 9 -0.44 11.56 12.35
C LYS A 9 0.84 10.79 12.65
N ASN A 10 0.89 9.50 12.32
CA ASN A 10 2.10 8.70 12.54
C ASN A 10 3.23 9.11 11.59
N LEU A 11 2.95 9.51 10.35
CA LEU A 11 3.98 10.01 9.44
C LEU A 11 4.62 11.29 9.97
N GLU A 12 3.82 12.22 10.50
CA GLU A 12 4.32 13.46 11.09
C GLU A 12 5.20 13.18 12.32
N MET A 13 4.75 12.30 13.22
CA MET A 13 5.55 11.87 14.38
C MET A 13 6.88 11.22 13.96
N VAL A 14 6.88 10.43 12.89
CA VAL A 14 8.12 9.84 12.35
C VAL A 14 9.02 10.93 11.79
N LYS A 15 8.46 11.89 11.04
CA LYS A 15 9.20 13.01 10.45
C LYS A 15 9.89 13.84 11.52
N GLU A 16 9.18 14.28 12.56
CA GLU A 16 9.76 15.02 13.70
C GLU A 16 10.90 14.23 14.39
N ARG A 17 10.71 12.91 14.56
CA ARG A 17 11.69 12.04 15.19
C ARG A 17 12.90 11.74 14.31
N VAL A 18 12.76 11.82 12.99
CA VAL A 18 13.86 11.71 12.03
C VAL A 18 14.62 13.03 11.95
N GLU A 19 13.92 14.15 11.83
CA GLU A 19 14.51 15.50 11.81
C GLU A 19 15.38 15.78 13.04
N SER A 20 14.96 15.33 14.23
CA SER A 20 15.75 15.45 15.46
C SER A 20 17.01 14.58 15.51
N LYS A 21 17.18 13.62 14.57
CA LYS A 21 18.27 12.64 14.57
C LYS A 21 19.22 12.73 13.37
N ILE A 22 18.83 13.45 12.32
CA ILE A 22 19.69 13.63 11.14
C ILE A 22 20.73 14.73 11.39
N PRO A 23 21.87 14.67 10.68
CA PRO A 23 22.88 15.73 10.71
C PRO A 23 22.28 17.11 10.36
N ARG A 24 22.80 18.18 10.99
CA ARG A 24 22.27 19.55 10.82
C ARG A 24 22.48 20.12 9.41
N ASP A 25 23.41 19.56 8.66
CA ASP A 25 23.74 19.91 7.28
C ASP A 25 23.00 19.05 6.24
N ALA A 26 22.11 18.16 6.67
CA ALA A 26 21.29 17.36 5.77
C ALA A 26 20.26 18.26 5.05
N SER A 27 20.28 18.22 3.71
CA SER A 27 19.24 18.79 2.85
C SER A 27 18.35 17.69 2.27
N ASP A 28 17.20 18.07 1.69
CA ASP A 28 16.37 17.19 0.86
C ASP A 28 15.75 15.97 1.59
N LEU A 29 15.45 16.09 2.89
CA LEU A 29 14.74 15.05 3.62
C LEU A 29 13.33 14.83 3.04
N ASN A 30 13.09 13.64 2.51
CA ASN A 30 11.77 13.16 2.12
C ASN A 30 11.36 11.97 2.99
N VAL A 31 10.26 12.12 3.72
CA VAL A 31 9.66 11.05 4.52
C VAL A 31 8.26 10.80 3.99
N GLN A 32 8.05 9.62 3.41
CA GLN A 32 6.76 9.19 2.86
C GLN A 32 6.56 7.69 3.09
N TRP A 33 5.29 7.26 3.06
CA TRP A 33 4.96 5.84 3.05
C TRP A 33 5.29 5.22 1.70
N ASP A 34 5.79 3.98 1.70
CA ASP A 34 6.04 3.21 0.49
C ASP A 34 4.79 2.41 0.06
N ASN A 35 4.59 2.24 -1.25
CA ASN A 35 3.48 1.50 -1.89
C ASN A 35 2.04 2.00 -1.61
N SER A 36 1.74 3.26 -1.94
CA SER A 36 0.37 3.79 -1.92
C SER A 36 -0.51 3.16 -3.02
N SER A 37 -1.64 2.55 -2.64
CA SER A 37 -2.67 2.10 -3.59
C SER A 37 -3.84 3.11 -3.62
N PHE A 38 -4.24 3.53 -4.82
CA PHE A 38 -5.34 4.48 -5.01
C PHE A 38 -6.67 3.73 -5.16
N PHE A 39 -7.67 4.13 -4.35
CA PHE A 39 -9.08 3.86 -4.63
C PHE A 39 -9.76 5.17 -5.05
N LEU A 40 -10.49 5.14 -6.16
CA LEU A 40 -11.38 6.23 -6.55
C LEU A 40 -12.61 6.21 -5.63
N GLY A 41 -12.56 6.96 -4.52
CA GLY A 41 -13.76 7.39 -3.78
C GLY A 41 -13.91 7.00 -2.31
N GLY A 42 -12.90 6.46 -1.62
CA GLY A 42 -13.01 6.03 -0.21
C GLY A 42 -11.82 6.38 0.69
N ASP A 43 -11.91 5.99 1.97
CA ASP A 43 -10.76 6.01 2.90
C ASP A 43 -9.72 4.97 2.42
N TYR A 44 -8.43 5.27 2.54
CA TYR A 44 -7.34 4.45 1.98
C TYR A 44 -6.35 3.97 3.05
N SER A 45 -5.70 2.84 2.79
CA SER A 45 -4.48 2.40 3.48
C SER A 45 -3.29 2.71 2.59
N LEU A 46 -2.28 3.41 3.11
CA LEU A 46 -1.09 3.82 2.34
C LEU A 46 -0.08 2.70 2.12
N VAL A 47 -0.22 1.57 2.83
CA VAL A 47 0.74 0.48 2.80
C VAL A 47 -0.02 -0.81 2.55
N ASN A 48 -0.15 -1.18 1.28
CA ASN A 48 -0.74 -2.46 0.89
C ASN A 48 0.37 -3.42 0.46
N PRO A 49 0.47 -4.61 1.08
CA PRO A 49 1.39 -5.64 0.61
C PRO A 49 1.07 -6.01 -0.84
N LYS A 50 2.08 -5.90 -1.71
CA LYS A 50 2.01 -6.32 -3.11
C LYS A 50 2.79 -7.61 -3.30
N ILE A 51 2.11 -8.64 -3.82
CA ILE A 51 2.72 -9.92 -4.20
C ILE A 51 2.96 -9.87 -5.70
N ASN A 52 4.22 -9.97 -6.12
CA ASN A 52 4.58 -10.14 -7.52
C ASN A 52 4.88 -11.62 -7.78
N ILE A 53 4.25 -12.19 -8.80
CA ILE A 53 4.38 -13.60 -9.17
C ILE A 53 5.02 -13.65 -10.55
N SER A 54 6.00 -14.53 -10.73
CA SER A 54 6.55 -14.81 -12.05
C SER A 54 6.78 -16.30 -12.23
N TYR A 55 6.32 -16.85 -13.36
CA TYR A 55 6.40 -18.29 -13.65
C TYR A 55 6.47 -18.56 -15.15
N ARG A 56 6.99 -19.72 -15.56
CA ARG A 56 6.90 -20.19 -16.95
C ARG A 56 5.66 -21.07 -17.08
N ALA A 57 4.62 -20.57 -17.74
CA ALA A 57 3.44 -21.38 -18.03
C ALA A 57 3.82 -22.62 -18.86
N LYS A 58 3.13 -23.76 -18.66
CA LYS A 58 3.27 -24.91 -19.56
C LYS A 58 2.47 -24.64 -20.83
N LYS A 59 3.05 -24.98 -21.98
CA LYS A 59 2.35 -25.03 -23.26
C LYS A 59 1.42 -26.25 -23.29
N LYS A 60 0.50 -26.30 -24.26
CA LYS A 60 -0.41 -27.46 -24.47
C LYS A 60 0.32 -28.80 -24.60
N ASN A 61 1.55 -28.78 -25.11
CA ASN A 61 2.41 -29.95 -25.26
C ASN A 61 3.24 -30.30 -24.00
N GLY A 62 2.95 -29.70 -22.85
CA GLY A 62 3.64 -29.96 -21.59
C GLY A 62 4.99 -29.28 -21.41
N THR A 63 5.57 -28.68 -22.45
CA THR A 63 6.88 -28.00 -22.36
C THR A 63 6.76 -26.59 -21.74
N PRO A 64 7.76 -26.10 -20.99
CA PRO A 64 7.74 -24.74 -20.45
C PRO A 64 7.73 -23.66 -21.54
N ALA A 65 7.02 -22.56 -21.29
CA ALA A 65 7.04 -21.38 -22.14
C ALA A 65 8.43 -20.72 -22.15
N LYS A 66 8.81 -20.16 -23.31
CA LYS A 66 10.08 -19.43 -23.48
C LYS A 66 10.08 -18.15 -22.64
N ASN A 67 8.93 -17.52 -22.46
CA ASN A 67 8.77 -16.28 -21.71
C ASN A 67 8.22 -16.56 -20.31
N LEU A 68 8.54 -15.68 -19.36
CA LEU A 68 7.91 -15.64 -18.05
C LEU A 68 6.54 -14.97 -18.18
N THR A 69 5.53 -15.60 -17.61
CA THR A 69 4.29 -14.95 -17.21
C THR A 69 4.55 -14.16 -15.94
N ARG A 70 4.10 -12.91 -15.90
CA ARG A 70 4.14 -12.06 -14.71
C ARG A 70 2.71 -11.75 -14.29
N ASP A 71 2.46 -11.85 -12.99
CA ASP A 71 1.18 -11.57 -12.37
C ASP A 71 1.43 -10.81 -11.06
N SER A 72 0.42 -10.13 -10.53
CA SER A 72 0.53 -9.46 -9.25
C SER A 72 -0.81 -9.32 -8.54
N PHE A 73 -0.80 -9.53 -7.23
CA PHE A 73 -1.95 -9.31 -6.35
C PHE A 73 -1.61 -8.25 -5.30
N SER A 74 -2.53 -7.34 -5.05
CA SER A 74 -2.44 -6.39 -3.94
C SER A 74 -3.41 -6.82 -2.85
N LEU A 75 -2.91 -6.94 -1.62
CA LEU A 75 -3.76 -7.16 -0.45
C LEU A 75 -4.16 -5.80 0.12
N VAL A 76 -5.47 -5.59 0.28
CA VAL A 76 -6.02 -4.36 0.84
C VAL A 76 -6.54 -4.67 2.24
N ALA A 77 -6.00 -4.00 3.25
CA ALA A 77 -6.59 -4.05 4.59
C ALA A 77 -7.88 -3.23 4.60
N ASP A 78 -8.98 -3.80 5.10
CA ASP A 78 -10.25 -3.09 5.30
C ASP A 78 -10.31 -2.39 6.66
N PHE A 79 -9.20 -2.32 7.37
CA PHE A 79 -9.06 -1.65 8.66
C PHE A 79 -7.73 -0.89 8.77
N CYS A 80 -7.70 0.12 9.63
CA CYS A 80 -6.49 0.85 9.98
C CYS A 80 -5.62 0.00 10.93
N CYS A 81 -4.36 -0.27 10.55
CA CYS A 81 -3.42 -1.03 11.38
C CYS A 81 -3.02 -0.35 12.70
N TYR A 82 -3.27 0.95 12.85
CA TYR A 82 -2.96 1.70 14.07
C TYR A 82 -4.12 1.76 15.07
N CYS A 83 -5.36 1.95 14.59
CA CYS A 83 -6.52 2.17 15.47
C CYS A 83 -7.62 1.13 15.34
N GLY A 84 -7.49 0.14 14.45
CA GLY A 84 -8.45 -0.95 14.25
C GLY A 84 -9.78 -0.53 13.62
N ARG A 85 -9.99 0.75 13.32
CA ARG A 85 -11.18 1.24 12.61
C ARG A 85 -11.28 0.59 11.24
N LYS A 86 -12.46 0.08 10.91
CA LYS A 86 -12.80 -0.34 9.55
C LYS A 86 -12.74 0.87 8.60
N LEU A 87 -11.92 0.77 7.55
CA LEU A 87 -11.86 1.77 6.50
C LEU A 87 -13.16 1.72 5.70
N ALA A 88 -13.77 2.88 5.48
CA ALA A 88 -15.05 2.95 4.78
C ALA A 88 -14.85 2.65 3.29
N LYS A 89 -15.45 1.56 2.80
CA LYS A 89 -15.72 1.38 1.38
C LYS A 89 -16.75 2.42 0.95
N SER A 90 -16.56 3.07 -0.18
CA SER A 90 -17.61 3.94 -0.74
C SER A 90 -18.83 3.08 -1.12
N ASP A 91 -20.04 3.63 -0.97
CA ASP A 91 -21.31 2.89 -1.13
C ASP A 91 -21.54 2.32 -2.56
N GLN A 92 -20.65 2.57 -3.52
CA GLN A 92 -20.74 2.12 -4.90
C GLN A 92 -20.36 0.63 -5.08
N GLU A 93 -19.68 0.00 -4.11
CA GLU A 93 -19.29 -1.42 -4.17
C GLU A 93 -20.27 -2.39 -3.51
N LYS A 94 -21.39 -1.92 -2.93
CA LYS A 94 -22.40 -2.80 -2.31
C LYS A 94 -23.35 -3.47 -3.31
N ARG A 95 -23.16 -3.27 -4.61
CA ARG A 95 -24.06 -3.73 -5.68
C ARG A 95 -23.38 -4.51 -6.81
N LEU A 96 -22.19 -5.04 -6.58
CA LEU A 96 -21.57 -6.07 -7.43
C LEU A 96 -21.55 -7.41 -6.71
#